data_AF-A0A829BK67-F1
#
_entry.id   AF-A0A829BK67-F1
#
_cell.length_a   1.000
_cell.length_b   1.000
_cell.length_c   1.000
_cell.angle_alpha   90.00
_cell.angle_beta   90.00
_cell.angle_gamma   90.00
#
_symmetry.space_group_name_H-M   'P 1'
#
loop_
_entity.id
_entity.type
_entity.pdbx_description
1 polymer ?
#
loop_
_entity_poly.entity_id
_entity_poly.type
_entity_poly.pdbx_seq_one_letter_code
_entity_poly.pdbx_strand_id
1 'polypeptide(L)'
;MIIEEFVTNKLHFYLQHEKSEFIVYQIINQILDNYKNFEKMINVEIASIENTDDYIAYLIFKQVSVVENSNLDRLSGDDAKQITNLCSKAKKNNKVEPKILIEYIQNNFVEIFNLPIDYIENITIDIIAEYPTGSHDEIQNYLFQNYTYFIIHQFDQFEKWFKKNPKYIKEIINVEFLEKSYWAHLSKALDILEHLKSKRSSDINEITDGIIKDIFDRLLVIAKECSGKENEIRDILILETVFTKFQEFLISIKSPLANTFKSSVDEVNNFVNDYIDENGQSFSYKIPYQSILEKFKSSEIDIVNLTHKVEELNQNKYLVSRLSLLKPESKGLFDLFGSNQKTDDYFTRTHQQQLNTHLQVSSLFIYEIINDLEALIKFQTIIHYRIEFISHCLNSREDLKKVSMLFLNSFSFLNSYREENLLLLRTQCYNTNILTFVMIEKLLRSLYLDFVKDKKYVPTSITLGPLLSDSNEELKKFLGESYIRNLSFYLSKTGDGREIGHDYRNRFVHYKDVSNEMLTIQFTSQLLYLFVDILNTTFLYCQKSVDKLKSE
;
A
#
# COMPACT_ATOMS: atom_id res chain seq x y z
N MET A 1 -8.17 20.81 -47.59
CA MET A 1 -9.50 21.43 -47.37
C MET A 1 -10.23 20.82 -46.16
N ILE A 2 -10.03 19.53 -45.84
CA ILE A 2 -10.64 18.89 -44.66
C ILE A 2 -9.94 19.34 -43.38
N ILE A 3 -8.62 19.44 -43.37
CA ILE A 3 -7.84 19.93 -42.22
C ILE A 3 -8.25 21.36 -41.85
N GLU A 4 -8.36 22.25 -42.84
CA GLU A 4 -8.81 23.64 -42.62
C GLU A 4 -10.23 23.69 -42.06
N GLU A 5 -11.16 22.88 -42.58
CA GLU A 5 -12.52 22.78 -42.05
C GLU A 5 -12.51 22.23 -40.60
N PHE A 6 -11.66 21.26 -40.28
CA PHE A 6 -11.56 20.67 -38.94
C PHE A 6 -11.07 21.69 -37.92
N VAL A 7 -10.01 22.43 -38.25
CA VAL A 7 -9.42 23.47 -37.39
C VAL A 7 -10.36 24.68 -37.26
N THR A 8 -10.96 25.15 -38.35
CA THR A 8 -11.85 26.32 -38.34
C THR A 8 -13.10 26.08 -37.49
N ASN A 9 -13.64 24.86 -37.53
CA ASN A 9 -14.79 24.47 -36.72
C ASN A 9 -14.42 24.03 -35.29
N LYS A 10 -13.13 24.12 -34.90
CA LYS A 10 -12.63 23.72 -33.56
C LYS A 10 -13.06 22.30 -33.18
N LEU A 11 -12.97 21.37 -34.12
CA LEU A 11 -13.27 19.96 -33.87
C LEU A 11 -12.10 19.30 -33.16
N HIS A 12 -12.41 18.32 -32.31
CA HIS A 12 -11.42 17.52 -31.58
C HIS A 12 -11.58 16.03 -31.88
N PHE A 13 -10.46 15.31 -31.79
CA PHE A 13 -10.46 13.87 -31.79
C PHE A 13 -10.42 13.32 -30.35
N TYR A 14 -11.22 12.29 -30.09
CA TYR A 14 -11.35 11.64 -28.78
C TYR A 14 -10.96 10.14 -28.80
N LEU A 15 -10.33 9.70 -29.89
CA LEU A 15 -9.99 8.30 -30.19
C LEU A 15 -9.01 7.65 -29.18
N GLN A 16 -8.29 8.41 -28.36
CA GLN A 16 -7.36 7.87 -27.37
C GLN A 16 -8.04 7.23 -26.14
N HIS A 17 -9.37 7.36 -26.01
CA HIS A 17 -10.08 7.02 -24.79
C HIS A 17 -11.44 6.33 -25.03
N GLU A 18 -11.56 5.54 -26.08
CA GLU A 18 -12.80 4.90 -26.59
C GLU A 18 -13.61 4.07 -25.58
N LYS A 19 -13.12 3.87 -24.34
CA LYS A 19 -13.76 3.03 -23.31
C LYS A 19 -14.55 3.79 -22.23
N SER A 20 -14.58 5.13 -22.25
CA SER A 20 -15.31 5.93 -21.24
C SER A 20 -16.66 6.43 -21.77
N GLU A 21 -17.76 6.15 -21.05
CA GLU A 21 -19.11 6.66 -21.40
C GLU A 21 -19.13 8.19 -21.54
N PHE A 22 -18.36 8.91 -20.71
CA PHE A 22 -18.25 10.36 -20.78
C PHE A 22 -17.68 10.85 -22.11
N ILE A 23 -16.72 10.11 -22.66
CA ILE A 23 -15.99 10.52 -23.87
C ILE A 23 -16.84 10.24 -25.10
N VAL A 24 -17.56 9.12 -25.11
CA VAL A 24 -18.54 8.85 -26.16
C VAL A 24 -19.64 9.92 -26.19
N TYR A 25 -20.07 10.40 -25.02
CA TYR A 25 -21.03 11.52 -24.93
C TYR A 25 -20.46 12.82 -25.52
N GLN A 26 -19.18 13.14 -25.28
CA GLN A 26 -18.52 14.30 -25.91
C GLN A 26 -18.46 14.18 -27.44
N ILE A 27 -18.13 12.99 -27.95
CA ILE A 27 -18.14 12.72 -29.40
C ILE A 27 -19.53 12.95 -29.98
N ILE A 28 -20.58 12.43 -29.34
CA ILE A 28 -21.97 12.60 -29.78
C ILE A 28 -22.33 14.09 -29.85
N ASN A 29 -22.05 14.86 -28.79
CA ASN A 29 -22.36 16.29 -28.77
C ASN A 29 -21.63 17.05 -29.89
N GLN A 30 -20.33 16.79 -30.07
CA GLN A 30 -19.57 17.42 -31.15
C GLN A 30 -20.14 17.09 -32.54
N ILE A 31 -20.58 15.84 -32.75
CA ILE A 31 -21.23 15.43 -33.99
C ILE A 31 -22.57 16.16 -34.17
N LEU A 32 -23.42 16.23 -33.14
CA LEU A 32 -24.73 16.88 -33.25
C LEU A 32 -24.59 18.39 -33.52
N ASP A 33 -23.70 19.07 -32.78
CA ASP A 33 -23.43 20.50 -32.94
C ASP A 33 -22.88 20.84 -34.34
N ASN A 34 -22.23 19.87 -35.00
CA ASN A 34 -21.61 20.04 -36.32
C ASN A 34 -22.13 19.03 -37.37
N TYR A 35 -23.37 18.57 -37.24
CA TYR A 35 -23.89 17.41 -37.99
C TYR A 35 -23.70 17.54 -39.50
N LYS A 36 -24.00 18.70 -40.08
CA LYS A 36 -23.87 18.93 -41.53
C LYS A 36 -22.42 18.82 -42.02
N ASN A 37 -21.45 19.22 -41.20
CA ASN A 37 -20.03 19.14 -41.54
C ASN A 37 -19.58 17.67 -41.52
N PHE A 38 -19.92 16.94 -40.45
CA PHE A 38 -19.66 15.49 -40.38
C PHE A 38 -20.33 14.75 -41.54
N GLU A 39 -21.60 15.03 -41.83
CA GLU A 39 -22.33 14.41 -42.93
C GLU A 39 -21.67 14.68 -44.29
N LYS A 40 -21.22 15.91 -44.53
CA LYS A 40 -20.47 16.26 -45.76
C LYS A 40 -19.17 15.46 -45.85
N MET A 41 -18.41 15.38 -44.75
CA MET A 41 -17.12 14.69 -44.70
C MET A 41 -17.26 13.17 -44.88
N ILE A 42 -18.31 12.56 -44.33
CA ILE A 42 -18.49 11.10 -44.41
C ILE A 42 -19.30 10.62 -45.63
N ASN A 43 -19.90 11.53 -46.41
CA ASN A 43 -20.67 11.18 -47.62
C ASN A 43 -19.77 10.81 -48.81
N VAL A 44 -18.45 10.95 -48.69
CA VAL A 44 -17.46 10.54 -49.69
C VAL A 44 -16.96 9.13 -49.36
N GLU A 45 -16.82 8.28 -50.37
CA GLU A 45 -16.20 6.96 -50.19
C GLU A 45 -14.69 7.10 -50.14
N ILE A 46 -14.05 6.51 -49.12
CA ILE A 46 -12.59 6.51 -48.95
C ILE A 46 -12.06 5.08 -49.04
N ALA A 47 -11.21 4.83 -50.03
CA ALA A 47 -10.61 3.51 -50.30
C ALA A 47 -9.08 3.53 -50.27
N SER A 48 -8.46 4.68 -50.56
CA SER A 48 -7.02 4.94 -50.45
C SER A 48 -6.75 6.15 -49.56
N ILE A 49 -5.50 6.28 -49.11
CA ILE A 49 -5.00 7.46 -48.39
C ILE A 49 -3.77 7.95 -49.14
N GLU A 50 -3.89 9.09 -49.83
CA GLU A 50 -2.82 9.64 -50.67
C GLU A 50 -2.21 10.92 -50.09
N ASN A 51 -2.96 11.61 -49.22
CA ASN A 51 -2.54 12.86 -48.60
C ASN A 51 -3.08 12.98 -47.16
N THR A 52 -2.69 14.07 -46.48
CA THR A 52 -3.04 14.31 -45.07
C THR A 52 -4.53 14.60 -44.86
N ASP A 53 -5.23 15.19 -45.84
CA ASP A 53 -6.70 15.36 -45.77
C ASP A 53 -7.40 13.99 -45.77
N ASP A 54 -6.96 13.03 -46.58
CA ASP A 54 -7.50 11.66 -46.61
C ASP A 54 -7.27 10.94 -45.28
N TYR A 55 -6.10 11.15 -44.66
CA TYR A 55 -5.78 10.59 -43.35
C TYR A 55 -6.71 11.15 -42.26
N ILE A 56 -6.94 12.46 -42.24
CA ILE A 56 -7.88 13.09 -41.32
C ILE A 56 -9.32 12.62 -41.58
N ALA A 57 -9.71 12.47 -42.84
CA ALA A 57 -11.00 11.88 -43.19
C ALA A 57 -11.14 10.49 -42.58
N TYR A 58 -10.14 9.61 -42.76
CA TYR A 58 -10.13 8.27 -42.14
C TYR A 58 -10.32 8.32 -40.61
N LEU A 59 -9.65 9.25 -39.91
CA LEU A 59 -9.84 9.42 -38.46
C LEU A 59 -11.26 9.87 -38.09
N ILE A 60 -11.88 10.74 -38.90
CA ILE A 60 -13.28 11.13 -38.73
C ILE A 60 -14.20 9.91 -38.88
N PHE A 61 -13.95 9.06 -39.88
CA PHE A 61 -14.68 7.79 -40.04
C PHE A 61 -14.53 6.88 -38.81
N LYS A 62 -13.31 6.74 -38.28
CA LYS A 62 -13.04 5.95 -37.05
C LYS A 62 -13.83 6.53 -35.86
N GLN A 63 -13.77 7.85 -35.64
CA GLN A 63 -14.44 8.52 -34.51
C GLN A 63 -15.97 8.38 -34.54
N VAL A 64 -16.59 8.54 -35.71
CA VAL A 64 -18.04 8.33 -35.85
C VAL A 64 -18.40 6.88 -35.55
N SER A 65 -17.56 5.92 -35.94
CA SER A 65 -17.80 4.49 -35.73
C SER A 65 -17.73 4.07 -34.26
N VAL A 66 -16.97 4.78 -33.40
CA VAL A 66 -16.89 4.52 -31.95
C VAL A 66 -18.26 4.65 -31.27
N VAL A 67 -19.09 5.58 -31.75
CA VAL A 67 -20.40 5.91 -31.18
C VAL A 67 -21.41 4.77 -31.35
N GLU A 68 -21.24 3.92 -32.35
CA GLU A 68 -22.19 2.84 -32.64
C GLU A 68 -22.29 1.79 -31.51
N ASN A 69 -21.23 1.65 -30.70
CA ASN A 69 -21.18 0.70 -29.59
C ASN A 69 -21.67 1.29 -28.25
N SER A 70 -22.39 2.41 -28.26
CA SER A 70 -22.78 3.15 -27.05
C SER A 70 -24.27 3.10 -26.73
N ASN A 71 -24.63 3.41 -25.48
CA ASN A 71 -26.01 3.48 -24.97
C ASN A 71 -26.77 4.68 -25.58
N LEU A 72 -27.10 4.60 -26.88
CA LEU A 72 -27.89 5.59 -27.64
C LEU A 72 -29.30 5.81 -27.06
N ASP A 73 -29.76 4.92 -26.17
CA ASP A 73 -31.07 4.96 -25.50
C ASP A 73 -31.32 6.22 -24.65
N ARG A 74 -30.26 6.98 -24.33
CA ARG A 74 -30.35 8.24 -23.57
C ARG A 74 -30.55 9.49 -24.42
N LEU A 75 -30.50 9.36 -25.76
CA LEU A 75 -30.68 10.48 -26.68
C LEU A 75 -32.15 10.68 -27.05
N SER A 76 -32.49 11.88 -27.51
CA SER A 76 -33.80 12.14 -28.11
C SER A 76 -33.98 11.30 -29.39
N GLY A 77 -35.22 10.97 -29.73
CA GLY A 77 -35.51 10.07 -30.85
C GLY A 77 -35.04 10.56 -32.23
N ASP A 78 -34.85 11.88 -32.42
CA ASP A 78 -34.33 12.45 -33.66
C ASP A 78 -32.80 12.52 -33.67
N ASP A 79 -32.17 12.86 -32.54
CA ASP A 79 -30.70 12.85 -32.40
C ASP A 79 -30.15 11.42 -32.57
N ALA A 80 -30.81 10.43 -31.95
CA ALA A 80 -30.45 9.03 -32.08
C ALA A 80 -30.50 8.55 -33.55
N LYS A 81 -31.50 8.98 -34.33
CA LYS A 81 -31.60 8.66 -35.76
C LYS A 81 -30.49 9.32 -36.57
N GLN A 82 -30.19 10.59 -36.30
CA GLN A 82 -29.11 11.32 -36.97
C GLN A 82 -27.75 10.63 -36.78
N ILE A 83 -27.41 10.30 -35.53
CA ILE A 83 -26.18 9.60 -35.20
C ILE A 83 -26.14 8.21 -35.83
N THR A 84 -27.23 7.44 -35.75
CA THR A 84 -27.30 6.09 -36.35
C THR A 84 -27.10 6.14 -37.87
N ASN A 85 -27.69 7.13 -38.54
CA ASN A 85 -27.52 7.33 -39.98
C ASN A 85 -26.06 7.65 -40.33
N LEU A 86 -25.42 8.58 -39.60
CA LEU A 86 -24.00 8.89 -39.77
C LEU A 86 -23.11 7.65 -39.56
N CYS A 87 -23.33 6.87 -38.50
CA CYS A 87 -22.56 5.65 -38.22
C CYS A 87 -22.70 4.64 -39.38
N SER A 88 -23.93 4.43 -39.86
CA SER A 88 -24.19 3.50 -40.97
C SER A 88 -23.50 3.93 -42.27
N LYS A 89 -23.50 5.24 -42.56
CA LYS A 89 -22.79 5.83 -43.71
C LYS A 89 -21.27 5.70 -43.54
N ALA A 90 -20.75 6.00 -42.36
CA ALA A 90 -19.34 5.91 -42.05
C ALA A 90 -18.81 4.47 -42.29
N LYS A 91 -19.52 3.47 -41.79
CA LYS A 91 -19.20 2.05 -42.05
C LYS A 91 -19.28 1.66 -43.52
N LYS A 92 -20.28 2.18 -44.24
CA LYS A 92 -20.47 1.84 -45.65
C LYS A 92 -19.34 2.43 -46.51
N ASN A 93 -18.96 3.66 -46.22
CA ASN A 93 -18.07 4.48 -47.07
C ASN A 93 -16.59 4.37 -46.69
N ASN A 94 -16.24 3.87 -45.49
CA ASN A 94 -14.86 3.55 -45.14
C ASN A 94 -14.47 2.17 -45.71
N LYS A 95 -13.67 2.18 -46.79
CA LYS A 95 -13.12 0.99 -47.47
C LYS A 95 -11.61 0.88 -47.34
N VAL A 96 -10.97 1.71 -46.50
CA VAL A 96 -9.52 1.71 -46.34
C VAL A 96 -9.07 0.39 -45.73
N GLU A 97 -8.20 -0.33 -46.46
CA GLU A 97 -7.56 -1.52 -45.91
C GLU A 97 -6.46 -1.13 -44.92
N PRO A 98 -6.29 -1.87 -43.80
CA PRO A 98 -5.25 -1.58 -42.82
C PRO A 98 -3.84 -1.47 -43.39
N LYS A 99 -3.54 -2.24 -44.45
CA LYS A 99 -2.24 -2.21 -45.12
C LYS A 99 -1.95 -0.84 -45.74
N ILE A 100 -2.95 -0.25 -46.42
CA ILE A 100 -2.82 1.06 -47.09
C ILE A 100 -2.61 2.16 -46.05
N LEU A 101 -3.36 2.10 -44.94
CA LEU A 101 -3.22 3.04 -43.83
C LEU A 101 -1.80 3.02 -43.24
N ILE A 102 -1.29 1.82 -42.96
CA ILE A 102 0.03 1.67 -42.35
C ILE A 102 1.15 2.08 -43.31
N GLU A 103 1.06 1.71 -44.59
CA GLU A 103 2.00 2.16 -45.62
C GLU A 103 2.01 3.70 -45.75
N TYR A 104 0.83 4.34 -45.70
CA TYR A 104 0.75 5.80 -45.73
C TYR A 104 1.39 6.46 -44.51
N ILE A 105 1.05 5.99 -43.29
CA ILE A 105 1.63 6.52 -42.04
C ILE A 105 3.15 6.39 -42.07
N GLN A 106 3.69 5.27 -42.51
CA GLN A 106 5.14 5.04 -42.57
C GLN A 106 5.87 6.03 -43.47
N ASN A 107 5.29 6.34 -44.63
CA ASN A 107 5.93 7.23 -45.59
C ASN A 107 5.80 8.70 -45.20
N ASN A 108 4.85 9.05 -44.32
CA ASN A 108 4.46 10.45 -44.05
C ASN A 108 4.38 10.81 -42.56
N PHE A 109 4.90 9.98 -41.64
CA PHE A 109 4.71 10.20 -40.19
C PHE A 109 5.20 11.57 -39.70
N VAL A 110 6.28 12.10 -40.26
CA VAL A 110 6.80 13.44 -39.91
C VAL A 110 5.78 14.52 -40.28
N GLU A 111 5.12 14.40 -41.42
CA GLU A 111 4.09 15.37 -41.83
C GLU A 111 2.86 15.25 -40.94
N ILE A 112 2.41 14.02 -40.66
CA ILE A 112 1.26 13.74 -39.80
C ILE A 112 1.46 14.32 -38.40
N PHE A 113 2.65 14.13 -37.82
CA PHE A 113 2.94 14.54 -36.44
C PHE A 113 3.10 16.07 -36.31
N ASN A 114 3.30 16.77 -37.42
CA ASN A 114 3.38 18.23 -37.46
C ASN A 114 2.05 18.90 -37.88
N LEU A 115 0.97 18.13 -38.03
CA LEU A 115 -0.34 18.71 -38.32
C LEU A 115 -0.82 19.60 -37.17
N PRO A 116 -1.50 20.73 -37.45
CA PRO A 116 -2.03 21.63 -36.43
C PRO A 116 -3.33 21.09 -35.80
N ILE A 117 -3.34 19.81 -35.41
CA ILE A 117 -4.48 19.11 -34.82
C ILE A 117 -4.01 18.52 -33.49
N ASP A 118 -4.68 18.90 -32.41
CA ASP A 118 -4.32 18.46 -31.07
C ASP A 118 -4.32 16.92 -30.96
N TYR A 119 -3.27 16.36 -30.38
CA TYR A 119 -3.11 14.95 -30.04
C TYR A 119 -3.09 13.97 -31.23
N ILE A 120 -2.91 14.48 -32.46
CA ILE A 120 -2.84 13.64 -33.67
C ILE A 120 -1.73 12.59 -33.57
N GLU A 121 -0.62 12.96 -32.94
CA GLU A 121 0.53 12.11 -32.70
C GLU A 121 0.16 10.89 -31.85
N ASN A 122 -0.52 11.05 -30.69
CA ASN A 122 -0.86 9.87 -29.90
C ASN A 122 -1.97 9.00 -30.52
N ILE A 123 -2.89 9.58 -31.31
CA ILE A 123 -3.86 8.77 -32.08
C ILE A 123 -3.13 7.91 -33.12
N THR A 124 -2.16 8.52 -33.81
CA THR A 124 -1.37 7.83 -34.82
C THR A 124 -0.53 6.72 -34.19
N ILE A 125 0.05 6.98 -33.01
CA ILE A 125 0.82 6.00 -32.24
C ILE A 125 -0.06 4.80 -31.83
N ASP A 126 -1.30 5.03 -31.36
CA ASP A 126 -2.24 3.97 -31.02
C ASP A 126 -2.58 3.10 -32.25
N ILE A 127 -2.78 3.72 -33.42
CA ILE A 127 -2.98 2.99 -34.68
C ILE A 127 -1.76 2.14 -35.03
N ILE A 128 -0.55 2.67 -34.86
CA ILE A 128 0.69 1.91 -35.11
C ILE A 128 0.78 0.70 -34.17
N ALA A 129 0.38 0.84 -32.90
CA ALA A 129 0.36 -0.25 -31.93
C ALA A 129 -0.63 -1.38 -32.30
N GLU A 130 -1.76 -1.07 -32.93
CA GLU A 130 -2.73 -2.06 -33.44
C GLU A 130 -2.10 -2.98 -34.51
N TYR A 131 -1.11 -2.51 -35.27
CA TYR A 131 -0.52 -3.19 -36.43
C TYR A 131 1.01 -3.42 -36.33
N PRO A 132 1.49 -4.18 -35.34
CA PRO A 132 2.92 -4.28 -35.00
C PRO A 132 3.80 -4.97 -36.06
N THR A 133 3.21 -5.66 -37.04
CA THR A 133 3.96 -6.32 -38.15
C THR A 133 4.17 -5.44 -39.36
N GLY A 134 3.45 -4.32 -39.46
CA GLY A 134 3.52 -3.45 -40.63
C GLY A 134 4.71 -2.50 -40.59
N SER A 135 5.07 -1.98 -39.42
CA SER A 135 5.96 -0.82 -39.19
C SER A 135 7.44 -1.01 -39.55
N HIS A 136 8.03 -0.06 -40.31
CA HIS A 136 9.46 0.00 -40.63
C HIS A 136 10.34 0.54 -39.50
N ASP A 137 11.59 0.09 -39.37
CA ASP A 137 12.54 0.49 -38.31
C ASP A 137 12.70 2.02 -38.15
N GLU A 138 12.47 2.84 -39.19
CA GLU A 138 12.58 4.31 -39.11
C GLU A 138 11.51 4.95 -38.20
N ILE A 139 10.23 4.66 -38.43
CA ILE A 139 9.15 5.18 -37.57
C ILE A 139 9.31 4.64 -36.14
N GLN A 140 9.79 3.40 -36.01
CA GLN A 140 10.06 2.77 -34.73
C GLN A 140 11.11 3.56 -33.92
N ASN A 141 12.26 3.82 -34.52
CA ASN A 141 13.32 4.59 -33.88
C ASN A 141 12.84 6.00 -33.51
N TYR A 142 12.08 6.65 -34.41
CA TYR A 142 11.52 7.97 -34.14
C TYR A 142 10.58 7.97 -32.93
N LEU A 143 9.71 6.98 -32.82
CA LEU A 143 8.79 6.83 -31.68
C LEU A 143 9.53 6.60 -30.37
N PHE A 144 10.54 5.72 -30.36
CA PHE A 144 11.28 5.42 -29.13
C PHE A 144 12.18 6.57 -28.66
N GLN A 145 12.58 7.48 -29.56
CA GLN A 145 13.36 8.66 -29.22
C GLN A 145 12.50 9.85 -28.76
N ASN A 146 11.31 10.04 -29.36
CA ASN A 146 10.51 11.25 -29.13
C ASN A 146 9.27 11.02 -28.25
N TYR A 147 8.79 9.78 -28.16
CA TYR A 147 7.53 9.41 -27.49
C TYR A 147 7.69 8.31 -26.44
N THR A 148 8.91 8.14 -25.90
CA THR A 148 9.26 7.13 -24.91
C THR A 148 8.30 7.11 -23.72
N TYR A 149 7.92 8.28 -23.21
CA TYR A 149 7.01 8.43 -22.08
C TYR A 149 5.64 7.78 -22.34
N PHE A 150 5.04 8.07 -23.49
CA PHE A 150 3.75 7.52 -23.88
C PHE A 150 3.81 5.99 -23.98
N ILE A 151 4.88 5.48 -24.58
CA ILE A 151 5.09 4.05 -24.81
C ILE A 151 5.27 3.28 -23.49
N ILE A 152 6.01 3.83 -22.51
CA ILE A 152 6.16 3.22 -21.17
C ILE A 152 4.79 3.13 -20.46
N HIS A 153 4.00 4.20 -20.50
CA HIS A 153 2.70 4.22 -19.84
C HIS A 153 1.67 3.31 -20.51
N GLN A 154 1.80 3.08 -21.82
CA GLN A 154 0.92 2.24 -22.62
C GLN A 154 1.54 0.89 -23.01
N PHE A 155 2.54 0.41 -22.26
CA PHE A 155 3.37 -0.74 -22.62
C PHE A 155 2.57 -1.98 -23.05
N ASP A 156 1.44 -2.25 -22.42
CA ASP A 156 0.58 -3.40 -22.74
C ASP A 156 0.13 -3.41 -24.21
N GLN A 157 -0.08 -2.24 -24.83
CA GLN A 157 -0.42 -2.12 -26.24
C GLN A 157 0.78 -2.48 -27.14
N PHE A 158 1.99 -2.13 -26.72
CA PHE A 158 3.23 -2.33 -27.45
C PHE A 158 3.90 -3.68 -27.16
N GLU A 159 3.40 -4.47 -26.21
CA GLU A 159 4.06 -5.70 -25.73
C GLU A 159 4.36 -6.68 -26.87
N LYS A 160 3.42 -6.85 -27.82
CA LYS A 160 3.58 -7.73 -28.99
C LYS A 160 4.77 -7.31 -29.86
N TRP A 161 5.05 -6.02 -29.92
CA TRP A 161 6.13 -5.46 -30.71
C TRP A 161 7.48 -5.70 -30.02
N PHE A 162 7.60 -5.42 -28.72
CA PHE A 162 8.82 -5.73 -27.96
C PHE A 162 9.16 -7.22 -27.95
N LYS A 163 8.17 -8.12 -27.99
CA LYS A 163 8.43 -9.56 -28.17
C LYS A 163 9.08 -9.91 -29.51
N LYS A 164 8.73 -9.19 -30.58
CA LYS A 164 9.29 -9.41 -31.93
C LYS A 164 10.62 -8.70 -32.11
N ASN A 165 10.78 -7.54 -31.48
CA ASN A 165 11.97 -6.72 -31.56
C ASN A 165 12.49 -6.37 -30.14
N PRO A 166 13.07 -7.35 -29.40
CA PRO A 166 13.51 -7.13 -28.02
C PRO A 166 14.56 -6.02 -27.85
N LYS A 167 15.34 -5.73 -28.91
CA LYS A 167 16.38 -4.69 -28.92
C LYS A 167 15.87 -3.32 -28.43
N TYR A 168 14.62 -2.98 -28.77
CA TYR A 168 14.01 -1.70 -28.44
C TYR A 168 13.68 -1.51 -26.96
N ILE A 169 13.69 -2.57 -26.15
CA ILE A 169 13.48 -2.47 -24.70
C ILE A 169 14.59 -1.62 -24.06
N LYS A 170 15.84 -1.72 -24.54
CA LYS A 170 16.95 -0.89 -24.07
C LYS A 170 16.81 0.58 -24.46
N GLU A 171 16.16 0.85 -25.58
CA GLU A 171 15.96 2.22 -26.05
C GLU A 171 14.91 2.95 -25.21
N ILE A 172 13.83 2.25 -24.82
CA ILE A 172 12.78 2.84 -23.99
C ILE A 172 13.12 2.89 -22.50
N ILE A 173 13.88 1.91 -21.99
CA ILE A 173 14.38 1.89 -20.61
C ILE A 173 15.90 2.13 -20.64
N ASN A 174 16.26 3.36 -20.99
CA ASN A 174 17.65 3.76 -21.11
C ASN A 174 18.15 4.42 -19.82
N VAL A 175 19.19 3.83 -19.23
CA VAL A 175 19.83 4.25 -17.98
C VAL A 175 20.66 5.54 -18.14
N GLU A 176 21.08 5.89 -19.36
CA GLU A 176 21.84 7.11 -19.62
C GLU A 176 20.96 8.38 -19.63
N PHE A 177 19.69 8.25 -20.00
CA PHE A 177 18.70 9.34 -19.92
C PHE A 177 18.09 9.50 -18.52
N LEU A 178 18.71 8.90 -17.49
CA LEU A 178 18.35 9.05 -16.07
C LEU A 178 18.70 10.44 -15.50
N GLU A 179 18.24 11.49 -16.18
CA GLU A 179 18.15 12.83 -15.60
C GLU A 179 16.80 13.00 -14.87
N LYS A 180 16.69 14.11 -14.12
CA LYS A 180 15.71 14.43 -13.06
C LYS A 180 14.25 14.01 -13.27
N SER A 181 13.78 13.77 -14.49
CA SER A 181 12.41 13.34 -14.81
C SER A 181 12.16 11.83 -14.63
N TYR A 182 13.18 10.96 -14.71
CA TYR A 182 12.95 9.50 -14.77
C TYR A 182 12.63 8.84 -13.41
N TRP A 183 12.91 9.46 -12.26
CA TRP A 183 12.55 8.88 -10.95
C TRP A 183 11.05 8.67 -10.78
N ALA A 184 10.24 9.53 -11.41
CA ALA A 184 8.80 9.36 -11.49
C ALA A 184 8.40 8.13 -12.34
N HIS A 185 9.24 7.73 -13.30
CA HIS A 185 8.98 6.62 -14.25
C HIS A 185 9.62 5.30 -13.86
N LEU A 186 10.63 5.31 -12.99
CA LEU A 186 11.33 4.11 -12.55
C LEU A 186 10.33 3.06 -12.06
N SER A 187 9.32 3.45 -11.29
CA SER A 187 8.27 2.53 -10.84
C SER A 187 7.63 1.78 -12.00
N LYS A 188 7.22 2.49 -13.05
CA LYS A 188 6.56 1.89 -14.21
C LYS A 188 7.53 1.06 -15.05
N ALA A 189 8.78 1.50 -15.17
CA ALA A 189 9.84 0.73 -15.82
C ALA A 189 10.12 -0.59 -15.08
N LEU A 190 10.17 -0.58 -13.75
CA LEU A 190 10.33 -1.78 -12.94
C LEU A 190 9.14 -2.74 -13.10
N ASP A 191 7.90 -2.23 -13.12
CA ASP A 191 6.70 -3.04 -13.40
C ASP A 191 6.81 -3.75 -14.76
N ILE A 192 7.28 -3.04 -15.79
CA ILE A 192 7.49 -3.60 -17.14
C ILE A 192 8.57 -4.69 -17.10
N LEU A 193 9.71 -4.43 -16.45
CA LEU A 193 10.80 -5.41 -16.34
C LEU A 193 10.35 -6.67 -15.60
N GLU A 194 9.58 -6.53 -14.52
CA GLU A 194 9.02 -7.64 -13.76
C GLU A 194 8.06 -8.47 -14.62
N HIS A 195 7.14 -7.81 -15.33
CA HIS A 195 6.22 -8.46 -16.26
C HIS A 195 6.96 -9.22 -17.36
N LEU A 196 8.00 -8.63 -17.95
CA LEU A 196 8.80 -9.27 -19.00
C LEU A 196 9.57 -10.49 -18.47
N LYS A 197 10.17 -10.39 -17.28
CA LYS A 197 10.86 -11.51 -16.62
C LYS A 197 9.94 -12.70 -16.36
N SER A 198 8.68 -12.46 -16.06
CA SER A 198 7.70 -13.53 -15.82
C SER A 198 7.46 -14.42 -17.05
N LYS A 199 7.69 -13.92 -18.28
CA LYS A 199 7.35 -14.61 -19.54
C LYS A 199 8.46 -15.50 -20.12
N ARG A 200 9.66 -15.52 -19.51
CA ARG A 200 10.75 -16.51 -19.73
C ARG A 200 11.24 -16.74 -21.18
N SER A 201 11.37 -15.72 -22.02
CA SER A 201 12.16 -15.84 -23.26
C SER A 201 13.63 -15.51 -23.03
N SER A 202 14.56 -16.24 -23.66
CA SER A 202 16.02 -16.09 -23.46
C SER A 202 16.50 -14.68 -23.79
N ASP A 203 16.08 -14.15 -24.93
CA ASP A 203 16.61 -12.90 -25.49
C ASP A 203 16.11 -11.69 -24.70
N ILE A 204 14.84 -11.73 -24.26
CA ILE A 204 14.27 -10.69 -23.39
C ILE A 204 14.91 -10.77 -22.00
N ASN A 205 15.16 -11.98 -21.47
CA ASN A 205 15.80 -12.14 -20.17
C ASN A 205 17.21 -11.55 -20.15
N GLU A 206 18.02 -11.78 -21.20
CA GLU A 206 19.36 -11.22 -21.32
C GLU A 206 19.34 -9.68 -21.40
N ILE A 207 18.42 -9.12 -22.21
CA ILE A 207 18.27 -7.67 -22.33
C ILE A 207 17.83 -7.04 -21.00
N THR A 208 16.83 -7.63 -20.35
CA THR A 208 16.33 -7.13 -19.05
C THR A 208 17.38 -7.27 -17.96
N ASP A 209 18.16 -8.35 -17.92
CA ASP A 209 19.29 -8.49 -16.97
C ASP A 209 20.34 -7.41 -17.17
N GLY A 210 20.66 -7.07 -18.42
CA GLY A 210 21.55 -5.95 -18.75
C GLY A 210 21.03 -4.63 -18.19
N ILE A 211 19.76 -4.29 -18.46
CA ILE A 211 19.14 -3.06 -17.96
C ILE A 211 19.11 -3.02 -16.44
N ILE A 212 18.74 -4.13 -15.78
CA ILE A 212 18.70 -4.22 -14.31
C ILE A 212 20.09 -3.97 -13.73
N LYS A 213 21.14 -4.53 -14.36
CA LYS A 213 22.51 -4.31 -13.95
C LYS A 213 22.94 -2.85 -14.14
N ASP A 214 22.59 -2.24 -15.26
CA ASP A 214 22.90 -0.83 -15.54
C ASP A 214 22.24 0.10 -14.50
N ILE A 215 20.96 -0.16 -14.14
CA ILE A 215 20.26 0.56 -13.07
C ILE A 215 20.97 0.34 -11.73
N PHE A 216 21.31 -0.91 -11.40
CA PHE A 216 22.01 -1.27 -10.16
C PHE A 216 23.34 -0.52 -10.04
N ASP A 217 24.18 -0.58 -11.08
CA ASP A 217 25.49 0.07 -11.09
C ASP A 217 25.35 1.59 -10.95
N ARG A 218 24.37 2.21 -11.63
CA ARG A 218 24.09 3.64 -11.53
C ARG A 218 23.64 4.05 -10.12
N LEU A 219 22.74 3.30 -9.50
CA LEU A 219 22.29 3.58 -8.14
C LEU A 219 23.43 3.44 -7.12
N LEU A 220 24.35 2.48 -7.30
CA LEU A 220 25.54 2.37 -6.45
C LEU A 220 26.45 3.60 -6.54
N VAL A 221 26.58 4.23 -7.73
CA VAL A 221 27.32 5.49 -7.87
C VAL A 221 26.64 6.60 -7.08
N ILE A 222 25.32 6.74 -7.25
CA ILE A 222 24.52 7.77 -6.55
C ILE A 222 24.59 7.61 -5.03
N ALA A 223 24.53 6.37 -4.51
CA ALA A 223 24.65 6.11 -3.07
C ALA A 223 25.97 6.67 -2.50
N LYS A 224 27.08 6.44 -3.22
CA LYS A 224 28.42 6.93 -2.83
C LYS A 224 28.52 8.45 -2.90
N GLU A 225 27.88 9.08 -3.87
CA GLU A 225 27.85 10.55 -4.00
C GLU A 225 26.99 11.20 -2.91
N CYS A 226 25.88 10.57 -2.50
CA CYS A 226 25.02 11.08 -1.41
C CYS A 226 25.75 11.21 -0.08
N SER A 227 26.67 10.29 0.23
CA SER A 227 27.55 10.41 1.40
C SER A 227 28.48 11.64 1.39
N GLY A 228 28.58 12.37 0.27
CA GLY A 228 29.46 13.53 0.07
C GLY A 228 28.90 14.91 0.47
N LYS A 229 27.67 15.02 0.99
CA LYS A 229 27.01 16.28 1.44
C LYS A 229 26.68 17.34 0.36
N GLU A 230 26.86 17.08 -0.94
CA GLU A 230 26.62 18.07 -2.01
C GLU A 230 25.20 18.05 -2.64
N ASN A 231 24.30 17.17 -2.22
CA ASN A 231 22.98 17.04 -2.85
C ASN A 231 21.91 17.97 -2.23
N GLU A 232 21.09 18.59 -3.09
CA GLU A 232 19.94 19.39 -2.67
C GLU A 232 18.87 18.54 -1.96
N ILE A 233 18.28 19.09 -0.91
CA ILE A 233 17.32 18.47 0.02
C ILE A 233 16.18 17.70 -0.67
N ARG A 234 15.68 18.26 -1.78
CA ARG A 234 14.55 17.70 -2.56
C ARG A 234 14.90 16.35 -3.19
N ASP A 235 16.17 16.14 -3.51
CA ASP A 235 16.62 14.91 -4.16
C ASP A 235 16.71 13.77 -3.14
N ILE A 236 17.01 14.06 -1.87
CA ILE A 236 17.27 13.05 -0.83
C ILE A 236 16.06 12.16 -0.54
N LEU A 237 14.86 12.74 -0.35
CA LEU A 237 13.63 11.97 -0.09
C LEU A 237 13.18 11.17 -1.32
N ILE A 238 13.38 11.73 -2.53
CA ILE A 238 13.07 11.04 -3.79
C ILE A 238 14.00 9.83 -3.96
N LEU A 239 15.29 10.00 -3.63
CA LEU A 239 16.29 8.94 -3.68
C LEU A 239 15.96 7.78 -2.73
N GLU A 240 15.54 8.06 -1.50
CA GLU A 240 15.12 7.02 -0.56
C GLU A 240 13.98 6.15 -1.12
N THR A 241 12.97 6.78 -1.71
CA THR A 241 11.87 6.07 -2.36
C THR A 241 12.36 5.22 -3.55
N VAL A 242 13.26 5.76 -4.36
CA VAL A 242 13.85 5.09 -5.52
C VAL A 242 14.61 3.83 -5.11
N PHE A 243 15.48 3.94 -4.10
CA PHE A 243 16.30 2.83 -3.62
C PHE A 243 15.44 1.71 -3.04
N THR A 244 14.45 2.06 -2.22
CA THR A 244 13.54 1.05 -1.66
C THR A 244 12.72 0.36 -2.75
N LYS A 245 12.15 1.10 -3.70
CA LYS A 245 11.41 0.48 -4.82
C LYS A 245 12.28 -0.46 -5.65
N PHE A 246 13.53 -0.09 -5.92
CA PHE A 246 14.43 -0.96 -6.66
C PHE A 246 14.79 -2.22 -5.86
N GLN A 247 15.01 -2.10 -4.54
CA GLN A 247 15.22 -3.25 -3.67
C GLN A 247 14.01 -4.20 -3.66
N GLU A 248 12.80 -3.65 -3.54
CA GLU A 248 11.56 -4.43 -3.60
C GLU A 248 11.43 -5.18 -4.93
N PHE A 249 11.73 -4.51 -6.04
CA PHE A 249 11.78 -5.13 -7.37
C PHE A 249 12.80 -6.27 -7.43
N LEU A 250 14.04 -6.06 -6.94
CA LEU A 250 15.05 -7.12 -6.94
C LEU A 250 14.59 -8.35 -6.13
N ILE A 251 13.87 -8.13 -5.03
CA ILE A 251 13.27 -9.18 -4.21
C ILE A 251 12.14 -9.90 -4.97
N SER A 252 11.25 -9.16 -5.65
CA SER A 252 10.11 -9.74 -6.38
C SER A 252 10.57 -10.70 -7.47
N ILE A 253 11.61 -10.32 -8.23
CA ILE A 253 12.23 -11.17 -9.25
C ILE A 253 13.20 -12.21 -8.69
N LYS A 254 13.41 -12.26 -7.37
CA LYS A 254 14.35 -13.15 -6.66
C LYS A 254 15.79 -13.02 -7.16
N SER A 255 16.23 -11.80 -7.48
CA SER A 255 17.58 -11.52 -7.93
C SER A 255 18.58 -11.59 -6.77
N PRO A 256 19.74 -12.26 -6.93
CA PRO A 256 20.81 -12.26 -5.94
C PRO A 256 21.35 -10.85 -5.62
N LEU A 257 21.20 -9.89 -6.55
CA LEU A 257 21.61 -8.50 -6.37
C LEU A 257 20.89 -7.83 -5.18
N ALA A 258 19.69 -8.30 -4.82
CA ALA A 258 18.96 -7.81 -3.65
C ALA A 258 19.78 -7.93 -2.35
N ASN A 259 20.64 -8.95 -2.24
CA ASN A 259 21.45 -9.17 -1.05
C ASN A 259 22.55 -8.13 -0.91
N THR A 260 23.16 -7.72 -2.02
CA THR A 260 24.24 -6.74 -2.05
C THR A 260 23.72 -5.31 -2.09
N PHE A 261 22.56 -5.06 -2.69
CA PHE A 261 21.98 -3.72 -2.77
C PHE A 261 21.45 -3.21 -1.42
N LYS A 262 21.07 -4.12 -0.53
CA LYS A 262 20.49 -3.78 0.79
C LYS A 262 21.36 -2.83 1.59
N SER A 263 22.69 -2.98 1.58
CA SER A 263 23.57 -2.08 2.32
C SER A 263 23.49 -0.64 1.83
N SER A 264 23.34 -0.43 0.52
CA SER A 264 23.21 0.90 -0.06
C SER A 264 21.84 1.53 0.23
N VAL A 265 20.78 0.72 0.34
CA VAL A 265 19.47 1.17 0.83
C VAL A 265 19.58 1.63 2.28
N ASP A 266 20.24 0.85 3.13
CA ASP A 266 20.46 1.19 4.54
C ASP A 266 21.30 2.48 4.69
N GLU A 267 22.33 2.67 3.85
CA GLU A 267 23.13 3.91 3.80
C GLU A 267 22.30 5.15 3.45
N VAL A 268 21.47 5.07 2.39
CA VAL A 268 20.59 6.17 1.99
C VAL A 268 19.55 6.47 3.07
N ASN A 269 18.94 5.44 3.66
CA ASN A 269 17.97 5.61 4.76
C ASN A 269 18.58 6.31 5.97
N ASN A 270 19.79 5.91 6.38
CA ASN A 270 20.48 6.55 7.50
C ASN A 270 20.78 8.02 7.20
N PHE A 271 21.24 8.32 5.99
CA PHE A 271 21.50 9.70 5.57
C PHE A 271 20.22 10.55 5.56
N VAL A 272 19.09 10.00 5.11
CA VAL A 272 17.79 10.69 5.15
C VAL A 272 17.37 10.96 6.58
N ASN A 273 17.53 10.00 7.48
CA ASN A 273 17.20 10.16 8.90
C ASN A 273 18.08 11.23 9.56
N ASP A 274 19.39 11.17 9.36
CA ASP A 274 20.33 12.17 9.89
C ASP A 274 19.97 13.57 9.37
N TYR A 275 19.62 13.68 8.09
CA TYR A 275 19.19 14.93 7.48
C TYR A 275 17.89 15.47 8.11
N ILE A 276 16.89 14.61 8.31
CA ILE A 276 15.63 14.97 8.98
C ILE A 276 15.88 15.38 10.44
N ASP A 277 16.80 14.73 11.14
CA ASP A 277 17.16 15.09 12.51
C ASP A 277 17.87 16.45 12.58
N GLU A 278 18.76 16.75 11.63
CA GLU A 278 19.50 18.03 11.56
C GLU A 278 18.62 19.21 11.10
N ASN A 279 17.69 18.98 10.16
CA ASN A 279 16.97 20.06 9.45
C ASN A 279 15.45 20.06 9.69
N GLY A 280 14.92 19.01 10.32
CA GLY A 280 13.51 18.88 10.63
C GLY A 280 13.06 19.74 11.81
N GLN A 281 11.78 19.61 12.16
CA GLN A 281 11.20 20.23 13.35
C GLN A 281 10.80 19.16 14.35
N SER A 282 11.23 19.32 15.60
CA SER A 282 10.80 18.48 16.70
C SER A 282 9.73 19.20 17.53
N PHE A 283 8.65 18.48 17.81
CA PHE A 283 7.64 18.90 18.76
C PHE A 283 7.72 17.96 19.96
N SER A 284 7.86 18.53 21.16
CA SER A 284 7.90 17.75 22.39
C SER A 284 6.74 18.15 23.29
N TYR A 285 6.13 17.15 23.93
CA TYR A 285 5.07 17.36 24.91
C TYR A 285 5.39 16.61 26.19
N LYS A 286 5.28 17.27 27.34
CA LYS A 286 5.50 16.66 28.64
C LYS A 286 4.21 16.03 29.14
N ILE A 287 4.20 14.71 29.28
CA ILE A 287 3.08 13.97 29.87
C ILE A 287 3.21 13.99 31.41
N PRO A 288 2.18 14.39 32.17
CA PRO A 288 2.25 14.51 33.63
C PRO A 288 2.07 13.16 34.37
N TYR A 289 2.91 12.17 34.05
CA TYR A 289 2.79 10.80 34.56
C TYR A 289 2.88 10.68 36.09
N GLN A 290 3.65 11.54 36.76
CA GLN A 290 3.82 11.53 38.22
C GLN A 290 2.49 11.65 38.95
N SER A 291 1.60 12.55 38.48
CA SER A 291 0.27 12.73 39.08
C SER A 291 -0.61 11.49 38.95
N ILE A 292 -0.44 10.72 37.87
CA ILE A 292 -1.18 9.48 37.62
C ILE A 292 -0.61 8.37 38.51
N LEU A 293 0.72 8.31 38.67
CA LEU A 293 1.39 7.32 39.51
C LEU A 293 0.98 7.44 40.98
N GLU A 294 0.92 8.66 41.51
CA GLU A 294 0.49 8.89 42.89
C GLU A 294 -0.98 8.50 43.12
N LYS A 295 -1.88 8.81 42.17
CA LYS A 295 -3.27 8.34 42.20
C LYS A 295 -3.38 6.82 42.13
N PHE A 296 -2.49 6.18 41.38
CA PHE A 296 -2.44 4.73 41.31
C PHE A 296 -1.98 4.13 42.63
N LYS A 297 -0.95 4.68 43.27
CA LYS A 297 -0.50 4.25 44.61
C LYS A 297 -1.58 4.43 45.66
N SER A 298 -2.31 5.56 45.66
CA SER A 298 -3.42 5.84 46.58
C SER A 298 -4.69 5.01 46.33
N SER A 299 -4.74 4.22 45.24
CA SER A 299 -5.91 3.45 44.79
C SER A 299 -7.08 4.30 44.27
N GLU A 300 -6.87 5.59 44.00
CA GLU A 300 -7.87 6.44 43.34
C GLU A 300 -8.13 6.00 41.89
N ILE A 301 -7.12 5.39 41.26
CA ILE A 301 -7.25 4.80 39.93
C ILE A 301 -6.79 3.34 39.94
N ASP A 302 -7.44 2.53 39.13
CA ASP A 302 -7.12 1.13 38.89
C ASP A 302 -6.52 0.93 37.49
N ILE A 303 -5.84 -0.20 37.26
CA ILE A 303 -5.21 -0.51 35.97
C ILE A 303 -6.22 -0.61 34.82
N VAL A 304 -7.52 -0.84 35.10
CA VAL A 304 -8.58 -0.72 34.08
C VAL A 304 -8.62 0.67 33.48
N ASN A 305 -8.46 1.72 34.28
CA ASN A 305 -8.55 3.12 33.81
C ASN A 305 -7.44 3.49 32.82
N LEU A 306 -6.34 2.73 32.82
CA LEU A 306 -5.20 2.90 31.92
C LEU A 306 -5.53 2.42 30.51
N THR A 307 -6.22 1.28 30.42
CA THR A 307 -6.46 0.59 29.14
C THR A 307 -7.87 0.78 28.62
N HIS A 308 -8.83 1.11 29.49
CA HIS A 308 -10.25 1.27 29.14
C HIS A 308 -10.76 2.68 29.41
N LYS A 309 -11.82 3.05 28.72
CA LYS A 309 -12.57 4.30 28.89
C LYS A 309 -14.06 3.97 28.99
N VAL A 310 -14.81 4.78 29.74
CA VAL A 310 -16.27 4.73 29.77
C VAL A 310 -16.81 5.34 28.47
N GLU A 311 -17.57 4.55 27.73
CA GLU A 311 -18.37 4.96 26.57
C GLU A 311 -19.85 4.81 26.90
N GLU A 312 -20.67 5.75 26.41
CA GLU A 312 -22.11 5.75 26.63
C GLU A 312 -22.84 5.38 25.33
N LEU A 313 -23.56 4.27 25.36
CA LEU A 313 -24.31 3.73 24.24
C LEU A 313 -25.73 3.44 24.70
N ASN A 314 -26.71 4.08 24.08
CA ASN A 314 -28.14 3.89 24.38
C ASN A 314 -28.45 4.01 25.89
N GLN A 315 -27.93 5.06 26.55
CA GLN A 315 -28.10 5.34 27.99
C GLN A 315 -27.42 4.32 28.94
N ASN A 316 -26.68 3.36 28.40
CA ASN A 316 -25.86 2.43 29.19
C ASN A 316 -24.38 2.79 29.09
N LYS A 317 -23.69 2.73 30.23
CA LYS A 317 -22.25 2.98 30.32
C LYS A 317 -21.48 1.68 30.22
N TYR A 318 -20.54 1.61 29.27
CA TYR A 318 -19.67 0.46 29.04
C TYR A 318 -18.21 0.87 29.19
N LEU A 319 -17.42 0.03 29.86
CA LEU A 319 -15.97 0.12 29.78
C LEU A 319 -15.51 -0.55 28.49
N VAL A 320 -14.89 0.24 27.60
CA VAL A 320 -14.39 -0.19 26.30
C VAL A 320 -12.89 0.04 26.26
N SER A 321 -12.14 -0.91 25.70
CA SER A 321 -10.69 -0.74 25.52
C SER A 321 -10.41 0.47 24.64
N ARG A 322 -9.42 1.28 25.03
CA ARG A 322 -8.91 2.40 24.22
C ARG A 322 -8.38 1.91 22.87
N LEU A 323 -7.86 0.69 22.81
CA LEU A 323 -7.38 0.09 21.57
C LEU A 323 -8.54 -0.19 20.59
N SER A 324 -9.73 -0.55 21.09
CA SER A 324 -10.93 -0.74 20.26
C SER A 324 -11.45 0.57 19.66
N LEU A 325 -11.14 1.71 20.28
CA LEU A 325 -11.60 3.02 19.87
C LEU A 325 -10.74 3.64 18.76
N LEU A 326 -9.53 3.11 18.53
CA LEU A 326 -8.66 3.51 17.43
C LEU A 326 -9.18 2.88 16.13
N LYS A 327 -9.92 3.67 15.36
CA LYS A 327 -10.47 3.26 14.07
C LYS A 327 -9.81 4.08 12.96
N PRO A 328 -9.63 3.52 11.76
CA PRO A 328 -9.12 4.30 10.65
C PRO A 328 -10.03 5.50 10.38
N GLU A 329 -9.42 6.67 10.32
CA GLU A 329 -10.06 7.90 9.85
C GLU A 329 -10.08 7.93 8.31
N SER A 330 -10.84 8.85 7.73
CA SER A 330 -10.76 9.12 6.29
C SER A 330 -9.33 9.44 5.87
N LYS A 331 -8.87 8.91 4.72
CA LYS A 331 -7.52 9.14 4.17
C LYS A 331 -7.17 10.64 4.23
N GLY A 332 -6.19 10.98 5.06
CA GLY A 332 -5.72 12.34 5.27
C GLY A 332 -4.64 12.73 4.27
N LEU A 333 -4.17 13.99 4.33
CA LEU A 333 -3.05 14.44 3.49
C LEU A 333 -1.80 13.56 3.66
N PHE A 334 -1.52 13.09 4.87
CA PHE A 334 -0.39 12.18 5.16
C PHE A 334 -0.50 10.82 4.44
N ASP A 335 -1.72 10.38 4.11
CA ASP A 335 -1.97 9.13 3.39
C ASP A 335 -1.83 9.29 1.86
N LEU A 336 -1.74 10.53 1.35
CA LEU A 336 -1.58 10.82 -0.08
C LEU A 336 -0.11 10.85 -0.52
N PHE A 337 0.84 10.95 0.41
CA PHE A 337 2.26 10.95 0.11
C PHE A 337 2.84 9.54 0.22
N GLY A 338 3.53 9.10 -0.84
CA GLY A 338 4.23 7.81 -0.86
C GLY A 338 5.22 7.69 0.29
N SER A 339 5.23 6.54 0.94
CA SER A 339 6.26 6.14 1.90
C SER A 339 6.66 4.70 1.66
N ASN A 340 7.79 4.31 2.22
CA ASN A 340 8.29 2.94 2.17
C ASN A 340 7.55 1.99 3.14
N GLN A 341 6.55 2.48 3.88
CA GLN A 341 5.71 1.64 4.74
C GLN A 341 4.55 1.07 3.92
N LYS A 342 4.40 -0.26 3.96
CA LYS A 342 3.24 -0.94 3.37
C LYS A 342 1.96 -0.47 4.07
N THR A 343 0.93 -0.18 3.29
CA THR A 343 -0.39 0.30 3.75
C THR A 343 -1.50 -0.43 3.01
N ASP A 344 -2.70 -0.47 3.61
CA ASP A 344 -3.93 -0.92 2.96
C ASP A 344 -5.08 0.04 3.32
N ASP A 345 -6.32 -0.29 2.93
CA ASP A 345 -7.48 0.57 3.20
C ASP A 345 -7.84 0.70 4.68
N TYR A 346 -7.41 -0.24 5.53
CA TYR A 346 -7.61 -0.19 6.98
C TYR A 346 -6.40 0.38 7.73
N PHE A 347 -5.19 -0.10 7.42
CA PHE A 347 -3.93 0.36 7.97
C PHE A 347 -3.33 1.44 7.08
N THR A 348 -4.03 2.57 6.99
CA THR A 348 -3.48 3.80 6.39
C THR A 348 -2.27 4.27 7.18
N ARG A 349 -1.43 5.13 6.60
CA ARG A 349 -0.24 5.65 7.28
C ARG A 349 -0.63 6.42 8.54
N THR A 350 -1.66 7.24 8.45
CA THR A 350 -2.23 7.98 9.58
C THR A 350 -2.66 7.02 10.68
N HIS A 351 -3.40 5.94 10.35
CA HIS A 351 -3.85 4.96 11.35
C HIS A 351 -2.68 4.21 11.99
N GLN A 352 -1.69 3.77 11.21
CA GLN A 352 -0.48 3.14 11.74
C GLN A 352 0.29 4.07 12.69
N GLN A 353 0.39 5.36 12.37
CA GLN A 353 1.00 6.35 13.25
C GLN A 353 0.20 6.54 14.54
N GLN A 354 -1.12 6.65 14.45
CA GLN A 354 -2.01 6.72 15.62
C GLN A 354 -1.83 5.52 16.56
N LEU A 355 -1.75 4.30 15.99
CA LEU A 355 -1.46 3.08 16.74
C LEU A 355 -0.10 3.16 17.44
N ASN A 356 0.96 3.55 16.73
CA ASN A 356 2.30 3.65 17.32
C ASN A 356 2.35 4.71 18.44
N THR A 357 1.78 5.89 18.23
CA THR A 357 1.69 6.94 19.24
C THR A 357 0.89 6.49 20.45
N HIS A 358 -0.25 5.83 20.25
CA HIS A 358 -1.07 5.32 21.35
C HIS A 358 -0.29 4.35 22.23
N LEU A 359 0.42 3.39 21.62
CA LEU A 359 1.19 2.40 22.35
C LEU A 359 2.34 3.06 23.13
N GLN A 360 3.08 3.98 22.50
CA GLN A 360 4.18 4.70 23.15
C GLN A 360 3.70 5.53 24.34
N VAL A 361 2.62 6.30 24.18
CA VAL A 361 2.08 7.15 25.26
C VAL A 361 1.54 6.30 26.41
N SER A 362 0.79 5.24 26.09
CA SER A 362 0.13 4.43 27.10
C SER A 362 1.11 3.53 27.88
N SER A 363 2.21 3.12 27.24
CA SER A 363 3.25 2.31 27.89
C SER A 363 4.09 3.09 28.90
N LEU A 364 4.18 4.43 28.79
CA LEU A 364 4.97 5.25 29.71
C LEU A 364 4.51 5.06 31.17
N PHE A 365 3.22 4.90 31.40
CA PHE A 365 2.73 4.67 32.76
C PHE A 365 3.23 3.34 33.34
N ILE A 366 3.26 2.27 32.54
CA ILE A 366 3.80 0.98 32.96
C ILE A 366 5.31 1.06 33.18
N TYR A 367 6.03 1.80 32.33
CA TYR A 367 7.44 2.07 32.51
C TYR A 367 7.71 2.72 33.88
N GLU A 368 6.91 3.70 34.26
CA GLU A 368 7.02 4.37 35.56
C GLU A 368 6.64 3.47 36.74
N ILE A 369 5.62 2.61 36.58
CA ILE A 369 5.31 1.57 37.57
C ILE A 369 6.53 0.66 37.80
N ILE A 370 7.21 0.22 36.74
CA ILE A 370 8.38 -0.67 36.86
C ILE A 370 9.53 0.00 37.61
N ASN A 371 9.64 1.33 37.52
CA ASN A 371 10.69 2.11 38.17
C ASN A 371 10.40 2.43 39.65
N ASP A 372 9.17 2.21 40.10
CA ASP A 372 8.74 2.53 41.45
C ASP A 372 8.37 1.24 42.19
N LEU A 373 9.15 0.86 43.20
CA LEU A 373 9.01 -0.42 43.89
C LEU A 373 7.62 -0.61 44.51
N GLU A 374 7.05 0.44 45.11
CA GLU A 374 5.73 0.40 45.73
C GLU A 374 4.63 0.19 44.68
N ALA A 375 4.67 0.99 43.61
CA ALA A 375 3.74 0.85 42.50
C ALA A 375 3.87 -0.53 41.83
N LEU A 376 5.09 -1.04 41.67
CA LEU A 376 5.37 -2.34 41.09
C LEU A 376 4.73 -3.46 41.89
N ILE A 377 4.95 -3.51 43.21
CA ILE A 377 4.36 -4.52 44.10
C ILE A 377 2.83 -4.52 44.00
N LYS A 378 2.23 -3.32 44.03
CA LYS A 378 0.79 -3.15 43.87
C LYS A 378 0.30 -3.67 42.53
N PHE A 379 1.00 -3.33 41.45
CA PHE A 379 0.69 -3.77 40.10
C PHE A 379 0.73 -5.31 39.97
N GLN A 380 1.74 -5.98 40.55
CA GLN A 380 1.79 -7.47 40.55
C GLN A 380 0.60 -8.07 41.28
N THR A 381 0.26 -7.48 42.42
CA THR A 381 -0.85 -7.96 43.26
C THR A 381 -2.17 -7.91 42.48
N ILE A 382 -2.41 -6.80 41.77
CA ILE A 382 -3.61 -6.65 40.93
C ILE A 382 -3.60 -7.65 39.76
N ILE A 383 -2.46 -7.80 39.06
CA ILE A 383 -2.34 -8.77 37.95
C ILE A 383 -2.60 -10.19 38.45
N HIS A 384 -1.95 -10.59 39.54
CA HIS A 384 -2.10 -11.91 40.14
C HIS A 384 -3.56 -12.19 40.49
N TYR A 385 -4.22 -11.27 41.19
CA TYR A 385 -5.64 -11.37 41.53
C TYR A 385 -6.53 -11.56 40.30
N ARG A 386 -6.31 -10.78 39.23
CA ARG A 386 -7.11 -10.88 38.00
C ARG A 386 -6.90 -12.20 37.28
N ILE A 387 -5.66 -12.67 37.21
CA ILE A 387 -5.35 -13.97 36.60
C ILE A 387 -6.02 -15.10 37.38
N GLU A 388 -5.96 -15.07 38.71
CA GLU A 388 -6.66 -16.04 39.56
C GLU A 388 -8.17 -16.03 39.33
N PHE A 389 -8.78 -14.83 39.28
CA PHE A 389 -10.21 -14.67 39.03
C PHE A 389 -10.63 -15.18 37.65
N ILE A 390 -9.90 -14.80 36.60
CA ILE A 390 -10.14 -15.27 35.22
C ILE A 390 -9.97 -16.79 35.15
N SER A 391 -8.95 -17.33 35.82
CA SER A 391 -8.69 -18.77 35.82
C SER A 391 -9.86 -19.55 36.40
N HIS A 392 -10.45 -19.03 37.47
CA HIS A 392 -11.65 -19.60 38.08
C HIS A 392 -12.87 -19.47 37.17
N CYS A 393 -13.12 -18.27 36.60
CA CYS A 393 -14.28 -18.00 35.77
C CYS A 393 -14.30 -18.82 34.47
N LEU A 394 -13.16 -18.97 33.80
CA LEU A 394 -13.05 -19.69 32.52
C LEU A 394 -12.77 -21.19 32.69
N ASN A 395 -12.68 -21.68 33.94
CA ASN A 395 -12.26 -23.04 34.26
C ASN A 395 -10.93 -23.43 33.58
N SER A 396 -10.02 -22.47 33.44
CA SER A 396 -8.72 -22.72 32.81
C SER A 396 -7.80 -23.45 33.80
N ARG A 397 -7.28 -24.62 33.39
CA ARG A 397 -6.44 -25.52 34.21
C ARG A 397 -5.17 -24.83 34.76
N GLU A 398 -4.49 -25.53 35.68
CA GLU A 398 -3.23 -25.15 36.38
C GLU A 398 -2.15 -24.45 35.52
N ASP A 399 -2.15 -24.61 34.21
CA ASP A 399 -1.16 -24.07 33.28
C ASP A 399 -1.14 -22.54 33.19
N LEU A 400 -2.28 -21.85 33.33
CA LEU A 400 -2.29 -20.37 33.33
C LEU A 400 -1.63 -19.83 34.60
N LYS A 401 -1.87 -20.47 35.75
CA LYS A 401 -1.29 -20.10 37.05
C LYS A 401 0.21 -20.30 37.08
N LYS A 402 0.70 -21.46 36.64
CA LYS A 402 2.15 -21.77 36.59
C LYS A 402 2.93 -20.75 35.76
N VAL A 403 2.43 -20.43 34.57
CA VAL A 403 3.09 -19.44 33.70
C VAL A 403 2.94 -18.03 34.26
N SER A 404 1.83 -17.70 34.93
CA SER A 404 1.67 -16.40 35.57
C SER A 404 2.71 -16.14 36.66
N MET A 405 3.09 -17.15 37.45
CA MET A 405 4.15 -16.98 38.46
C MET A 405 5.51 -16.70 37.81
N LEU A 406 5.86 -17.43 36.75
CA LEU A 406 7.11 -17.20 36.00
C LEU A 406 7.13 -15.79 35.40
N PHE A 407 6.01 -15.37 34.81
CA PHE A 407 5.82 -14.04 34.26
C PHE A 407 5.90 -12.94 35.34
N LEU A 408 5.24 -13.14 36.49
CA LEU A 408 5.26 -12.16 37.58
C LEU A 408 6.68 -11.95 38.14
N ASN A 409 7.42 -13.05 38.32
CA ASN A 409 8.81 -12.99 38.75
C ASN A 409 9.70 -12.32 37.72
N SER A 410 9.49 -12.56 36.42
CA SER A 410 10.38 -12.03 35.38
C SER A 410 10.41 -10.50 35.38
N PHE A 411 9.29 -9.85 35.64
CA PHE A 411 9.27 -8.39 35.67
C PHE A 411 9.76 -7.80 36.99
N SER A 412 9.66 -8.50 38.13
CA SER A 412 10.27 -8.06 39.41
C SER A 412 11.76 -7.79 39.24
N PHE A 413 12.42 -8.65 38.45
CA PHE A 413 13.86 -8.56 38.20
C PHE A 413 14.26 -7.45 37.22
N LEU A 414 13.32 -6.86 36.47
CA LEU A 414 13.65 -5.76 35.55
C LEU A 414 14.13 -4.52 36.32
N ASN A 415 13.65 -4.30 37.54
CA ASN A 415 14.12 -3.22 38.38
C ASN A 415 15.49 -3.55 39.01
N SER A 416 15.71 -4.81 39.41
CA SER A 416 16.93 -5.27 40.10
C SER A 416 18.20 -5.24 39.24
N TYR A 417 18.11 -5.48 37.92
CA TYR A 417 19.28 -5.59 37.06
C TYR A 417 19.74 -4.28 36.39
N ARG A 418 19.10 -3.14 36.68
CA ARG A 418 19.41 -1.85 36.04
C ARG A 418 20.83 -1.37 36.30
N GLU A 419 21.36 -1.60 37.50
CA GLU A 419 22.62 -1.02 37.96
C GLU A 419 23.81 -1.98 37.83
N GLU A 420 23.58 -3.26 37.56
CA GLU A 420 24.62 -4.29 37.66
C GLU A 420 25.23 -4.69 36.30
N ASN A 421 24.42 -4.89 35.26
CA ASN A 421 24.91 -5.38 33.96
C ASN A 421 23.90 -5.17 32.81
N LEU A 422 24.29 -4.37 31.81
CA LEU A 422 23.46 -4.10 30.63
C LEU A 422 23.07 -5.36 29.85
N LEU A 423 23.95 -6.37 29.77
CA LEU A 423 23.64 -7.63 29.10
C LEU A 423 22.58 -8.43 29.85
N LEU A 424 22.68 -8.51 31.19
CA LEU A 424 21.67 -9.18 32.01
C LEU A 424 20.31 -8.48 31.90
N LEU A 425 20.30 -7.15 31.89
CA LEU A 425 19.07 -6.39 31.67
C LEU A 425 18.43 -6.71 30.32
N ARG A 426 19.22 -6.76 29.24
CA ARG A 426 18.74 -7.12 27.90
C ARG A 426 18.19 -8.54 27.86
N THR A 427 18.88 -9.50 28.46
CA THR A 427 18.41 -10.89 28.60
C THR A 427 17.08 -10.94 29.36
N GLN A 428 16.94 -10.16 30.42
CA GLN A 428 15.72 -10.13 31.22
C GLN A 428 14.55 -9.46 30.49
N CYS A 429 14.81 -8.40 29.72
CA CYS A 429 13.82 -7.79 28.84
C CYS A 429 13.33 -8.81 27.80
N TYR A 430 14.24 -9.53 27.15
CA TYR A 430 13.89 -10.59 26.21
C TYR A 430 13.01 -11.67 26.85
N ASN A 431 13.41 -12.19 28.01
CA ASN A 431 12.65 -13.22 28.73
C ASN A 431 11.25 -12.73 29.11
N THR A 432 11.15 -11.49 29.61
CA THR A 432 9.87 -10.89 29.98
C THR A 432 8.97 -10.68 28.76
N ASN A 433 9.53 -10.25 27.62
CA ASN A 433 8.78 -10.08 26.37
C ASN A 433 8.22 -11.42 25.86
N ILE A 434 9.03 -12.48 25.86
CA ILE A 434 8.58 -13.84 25.50
C ILE A 434 7.44 -14.30 26.42
N LEU A 435 7.61 -14.16 27.74
CA LEU A 435 6.57 -14.56 28.70
C LEU A 435 5.30 -13.71 28.55
N THR A 436 5.43 -12.43 28.20
CA THR A 436 4.29 -11.56 27.88
C THR A 436 3.49 -12.12 26.70
N PHE A 437 4.15 -12.51 25.60
CA PHE A 437 3.47 -13.13 24.45
C PHE A 437 2.80 -14.45 24.81
N VAL A 438 3.44 -15.29 25.64
CA VAL A 438 2.85 -16.54 26.11
C VAL A 438 1.58 -16.27 26.94
N MET A 439 1.60 -15.26 27.81
CA MET A 439 0.45 -14.88 28.62
C MET A 439 -0.69 -14.31 27.77
N ILE A 440 -0.38 -13.44 26.80
CA ILE A 440 -1.34 -12.93 25.81
C ILE A 440 -2.02 -14.09 25.08
N GLU A 441 -1.24 -15.03 24.53
CA GLU A 441 -1.76 -16.16 23.76
C GLU A 441 -2.64 -17.07 24.63
N LYS A 442 -2.24 -17.33 25.89
CA LYS A 442 -3.04 -18.13 26.82
C LYS A 442 -4.36 -17.47 27.22
N LEU A 443 -4.36 -16.16 27.48
CA LEU A 443 -5.59 -15.42 27.83
C LEU A 443 -6.58 -15.43 26.65
N LEU A 444 -6.12 -15.05 25.46
CA LEU A 444 -6.96 -15.05 24.25
C LEU A 444 -7.49 -16.44 23.91
N ARG A 445 -6.65 -17.48 24.05
CA ARG A 445 -7.07 -18.86 23.84
C ARG A 445 -8.12 -19.30 24.84
N SER A 446 -7.95 -18.98 26.12
CA SER A 446 -8.90 -19.34 27.18
C SER A 446 -10.26 -18.68 26.94
N LEU A 447 -10.25 -17.40 26.55
CA LEU A 447 -11.44 -16.65 26.20
C LEU A 447 -12.13 -17.24 24.95
N TYR A 448 -11.37 -17.53 23.89
CA TYR A 448 -11.92 -18.14 22.67
C TYR A 448 -12.55 -19.50 22.97
N LEU A 449 -11.87 -20.36 23.72
CA LEU A 449 -12.39 -21.68 24.11
C LEU A 449 -13.71 -21.54 24.86
N ASP A 450 -13.84 -20.57 25.76
CA ASP A 450 -15.08 -20.32 26.48
C ASP A 450 -16.27 -19.97 25.55
N PHE A 451 -16.02 -19.21 24.48
CA PHE A 451 -17.08 -18.83 23.52
C PHE A 451 -17.54 -19.96 22.60
N VAL A 452 -16.69 -20.96 22.38
CA VAL A 452 -16.92 -21.99 21.35
C VAL A 452 -17.07 -23.39 21.92
N LYS A 453 -16.79 -23.61 23.21
CA LYS A 453 -16.85 -24.92 23.88
C LYS A 453 -18.16 -25.67 23.65
N ASP A 454 -19.28 -24.95 23.57
CA ASP A 454 -20.61 -25.53 23.38
C ASP A 454 -21.03 -25.61 21.90
N LYS A 455 -20.24 -25.03 20.99
CA LYS A 455 -20.55 -24.93 19.55
C LYS A 455 -19.75 -25.90 18.70
N LYS A 456 -18.46 -26.10 19.02
CA LYS A 456 -17.55 -26.93 18.22
C LYS A 456 -16.36 -27.42 19.05
N TYR A 457 -15.82 -28.58 18.67
CA TYR A 457 -14.52 -29.02 19.18
C TYR A 457 -13.41 -28.09 18.70
N VAL A 458 -12.53 -27.69 19.61
CA VAL A 458 -11.41 -26.82 19.33
C VAL A 458 -10.12 -27.45 19.86
N PRO A 459 -9.11 -27.67 19.00
CA PRO A 459 -7.82 -28.19 19.45
C PRO A 459 -7.19 -27.27 20.50
N THR A 460 -6.58 -27.85 21.53
CA THR A 460 -5.86 -27.09 22.58
C THR A 460 -4.61 -26.36 22.07
N SER A 461 -4.18 -26.62 20.83
CA SER A 461 -2.96 -26.11 20.20
C SER A 461 -3.13 -24.84 19.35
N ILE A 462 -4.28 -24.16 19.40
CA ILE A 462 -4.48 -22.95 18.60
C ILE A 462 -3.49 -21.84 18.98
N THR A 463 -2.70 -21.39 18.01
CA THR A 463 -1.70 -20.32 18.17
C THR A 463 -2.31 -18.92 18.01
N LEU A 464 -1.53 -17.88 18.30
CA LEU A 464 -1.97 -16.49 18.23
C LEU A 464 -2.48 -16.06 16.83
N GLY A 465 -1.85 -16.54 15.77
CA GLY A 465 -2.19 -16.17 14.38
C GLY A 465 -3.67 -16.44 14.04
N PRO A 466 -4.16 -17.68 14.19
CA PRO A 466 -5.59 -17.97 14.03
C PRO A 466 -6.51 -17.20 14.98
N LEU A 467 -6.08 -16.93 16.22
CA LEU A 467 -6.90 -16.19 17.19
C LEU A 467 -7.14 -14.74 16.76
N LEU A 468 -6.10 -14.07 16.23
CA LEU A 468 -6.15 -12.68 15.77
C LEU A 468 -6.51 -12.53 14.29
N SER A 469 -6.80 -13.64 13.60
CA SER A 469 -7.09 -13.60 12.17
C SER A 469 -8.45 -12.97 11.86
N ASP A 470 -8.55 -12.35 10.69
CA ASP A 470 -9.80 -11.75 10.24
C ASP A 470 -10.94 -12.76 10.03
N SER A 471 -10.65 -14.06 9.91
CA SER A 471 -11.66 -15.10 9.78
C SER A 471 -12.24 -15.58 11.12
N ASN A 472 -11.75 -15.08 12.26
CA ASN A 472 -12.25 -15.48 13.58
C ASN A 472 -13.45 -14.64 14.04
N GLU A 473 -14.62 -14.94 13.47
CA GLU A 473 -15.88 -14.24 13.77
C GLU A 473 -16.28 -14.28 15.26
N GLU A 474 -15.93 -15.35 15.98
CA GLU A 474 -16.33 -15.52 17.38
C GLU A 474 -15.63 -14.52 18.31
N LEU A 475 -14.31 -14.36 18.17
CA LEU A 475 -13.58 -13.34 18.92
C LEU A 475 -13.91 -11.92 18.44
N LYS A 476 -14.10 -11.71 17.13
CA LYS A 476 -14.51 -10.40 16.58
C LYS A 476 -15.84 -9.94 17.13
N LYS A 477 -16.83 -10.83 17.22
CA LYS A 477 -18.15 -10.51 17.75
C LYS A 477 -18.10 -10.02 19.20
N PHE A 478 -17.16 -10.54 19.98
CA PHE A 478 -17.03 -10.18 21.39
C PHE A 478 -16.10 -8.96 21.63
N LEU A 479 -14.88 -9.02 21.09
CA LEU A 479 -13.86 -8.00 21.33
C LEU A 479 -14.00 -6.78 20.41
N GLY A 480 -14.73 -6.93 19.30
CA GLY A 480 -14.83 -5.96 18.23
C GLY A 480 -13.75 -6.16 17.17
N GLU A 481 -14.11 -5.89 15.92
CA GLU A 481 -13.20 -6.04 14.78
C GLU A 481 -11.96 -5.13 14.90
N SER A 482 -12.15 -3.86 15.25
CA SER A 482 -11.04 -2.91 15.39
C SER A 482 -10.04 -3.34 16.45
N TYR A 483 -10.51 -3.92 17.56
CA TYR A 483 -9.65 -4.42 18.62
C TYR A 483 -8.73 -5.55 18.12
N ILE A 484 -9.32 -6.54 17.44
CA ILE A 484 -8.58 -7.68 16.89
C ILE A 484 -7.55 -7.23 15.85
N ARG A 485 -7.97 -6.37 14.90
CA ARG A 485 -7.07 -5.85 13.87
C ARG A 485 -5.92 -5.05 14.49
N ASN A 486 -6.20 -4.17 15.44
CA ASN A 486 -5.18 -3.36 16.09
C ASN A 486 -4.22 -4.20 16.96
N LEU A 487 -4.69 -5.24 17.65
CA LEU A 487 -3.80 -6.20 18.33
C LEU A 487 -2.92 -6.95 17.32
N SER A 488 -3.52 -7.39 16.21
CA SER A 488 -2.81 -8.13 15.17
C SER A 488 -1.71 -7.28 14.52
N PHE A 489 -1.92 -5.97 14.38
CA PHE A 489 -0.90 -5.03 13.88
C PHE A 489 0.40 -5.07 14.69
N TYR A 490 0.36 -5.22 16.01
CA TYR A 490 1.57 -5.32 16.83
C TYR A 490 2.10 -6.75 16.92
N LEU A 491 1.21 -7.73 17.10
CA LEU A 491 1.57 -9.08 17.48
C LEU A 491 1.85 -10.02 16.30
N SER A 492 1.44 -9.66 15.08
CA SER A 492 1.49 -10.52 13.90
C SER A 492 1.64 -9.68 12.63
N LYS A 493 1.65 -10.34 11.46
CA LYS A 493 1.45 -9.69 10.16
C LYS A 493 -0.01 -9.75 9.73
N THR A 494 -0.46 -8.68 9.08
CA THR A 494 -1.84 -8.36 8.67
C THR A 494 -1.86 -7.75 7.27
N GLY A 495 -3.07 -7.45 6.78
CA GLY A 495 -3.30 -6.86 5.46
C GLY A 495 -3.15 -7.86 4.31
N ASP A 496 -3.43 -7.38 3.10
CA ASP A 496 -3.26 -8.16 1.87
C ASP A 496 -1.80 -8.59 1.71
N GLY A 497 -1.58 -9.88 1.44
CA GLY A 497 -0.23 -10.45 1.36
C GLY A 497 0.48 -10.68 2.70
N ARG A 498 -0.11 -10.30 3.85
CA ARG A 498 0.51 -10.37 5.19
C ARG A 498 1.83 -9.61 5.27
N GLU A 499 1.84 -8.36 4.83
CA GLU A 499 3.03 -7.50 4.82
C GLU A 499 2.98 -6.37 5.84
N ILE A 500 1.82 -6.10 6.46
CA ILE A 500 1.59 -4.96 7.36
C ILE A 500 1.63 -5.42 8.83
N GLY A 501 2.26 -4.64 9.70
CA GLY A 501 2.35 -4.92 11.13
C GLY A 501 3.74 -5.36 11.58
N HIS A 502 3.98 -5.24 12.89
CA HIS A 502 5.31 -5.36 13.49
C HIS A 502 5.80 -6.79 13.71
N ASP A 503 4.86 -7.75 13.75
CA ASP A 503 5.14 -9.17 13.96
C ASP A 503 6.02 -9.48 15.19
N TYR A 504 5.85 -8.69 16.26
CA TYR A 504 6.76 -8.75 17.42
C TYR A 504 6.84 -10.15 18.02
N ARG A 505 5.73 -10.88 18.06
CA ARG A 505 5.70 -12.24 18.61
C ARG A 505 6.65 -13.18 17.86
N ASN A 506 6.59 -13.22 16.52
CA ASN A 506 7.43 -14.14 15.75
C ASN A 506 8.89 -13.68 15.71
N ARG A 507 9.14 -12.36 15.65
CA ARG A 507 10.50 -11.79 15.75
C ARG A 507 11.19 -12.24 17.03
N PHE A 508 10.50 -12.14 18.17
CA PHE A 508 11.07 -12.57 19.45
C PHE A 508 11.21 -14.09 19.52
N VAL A 509 10.18 -14.88 19.19
CA VAL A 509 10.24 -16.36 19.29
C VAL A 509 11.37 -16.96 18.44
N HIS A 510 11.63 -16.39 17.26
CA HIS A 510 12.68 -16.88 16.35
C HIS A 510 13.99 -16.09 16.44
N TYR A 511 14.09 -15.12 17.35
CA TYR A 511 15.21 -14.18 17.44
C TYR A 511 15.56 -13.56 16.07
N LYS A 512 14.52 -13.21 15.30
CA LYS A 512 14.63 -12.64 13.95
C LYS A 512 14.43 -11.14 14.01
N ASP A 513 15.41 -10.38 13.52
CA ASP A 513 15.37 -8.91 13.46
C ASP A 513 15.15 -8.25 14.84
N VAL A 514 15.59 -8.85 15.94
CA VAL A 514 15.48 -8.25 17.28
C VAL A 514 16.63 -7.27 17.50
N SER A 515 16.33 -5.96 17.54
CA SER A 515 17.33 -4.91 17.76
C SER A 515 17.55 -4.65 19.26
N ASN A 516 18.65 -3.96 19.59
CA ASN A 516 18.94 -3.56 20.97
C ASN A 516 17.87 -2.64 21.57
N GLU A 517 17.20 -1.82 20.74
CA GLU A 517 16.11 -0.94 21.15
C GLU A 517 14.88 -1.71 21.65
N MET A 518 14.67 -2.91 21.10
CA MET A 518 13.61 -3.84 21.52
C MET A 518 13.95 -4.58 22.82
N LEU A 519 15.21 -4.54 23.26
CA LEU A 519 15.70 -5.16 24.49
C LEU A 519 15.84 -4.14 25.63
N THR A 520 14.88 -3.21 25.69
CA THR A 520 14.82 -2.16 26.71
C THR A 520 13.57 -2.30 27.57
N ILE A 521 13.60 -1.71 28.77
CA ILE A 521 12.42 -1.66 29.65
C ILE A 521 11.29 -0.84 29.00
N GLN A 522 11.63 0.18 28.22
CA GLN A 522 10.64 0.98 27.49
C GLN A 522 9.84 0.11 26.52
N PHE A 523 10.53 -0.66 25.67
CA PHE A 523 9.86 -1.57 24.74
C PHE A 523 9.11 -2.69 25.48
N THR A 524 9.69 -3.22 26.56
CA THR A 524 9.02 -4.21 27.42
C THR A 524 7.69 -3.67 27.98
N SER A 525 7.67 -2.40 28.37
CA SER A 525 6.47 -1.72 28.88
C SER A 525 5.38 -1.58 27.81
N GLN A 526 5.75 -1.45 26.54
CA GLN A 526 4.79 -1.44 25.42
C GLN A 526 4.10 -2.80 25.29
N LEU A 527 4.85 -3.89 25.32
CA LEU A 527 4.25 -5.23 25.26
C LEU A 527 3.41 -5.54 26.50
N LEU A 528 3.86 -5.11 27.68
CA LEU A 528 3.09 -5.23 28.92
C LEU A 528 1.78 -4.45 28.86
N TYR A 529 1.75 -3.27 28.19
CA TYR A 529 0.50 -2.54 27.98
C TYR A 529 -0.52 -3.35 27.20
N LEU A 530 -0.11 -3.97 26.08
CA LEU A 530 -0.99 -4.85 25.29
C LEU A 530 -1.50 -6.03 26.14
N PHE A 531 -0.63 -6.61 26.97
CA PHE A 531 -1.04 -7.66 27.90
C PHE A 531 -2.06 -7.17 28.93
N VAL A 532 -1.83 -6.03 29.59
CA VAL A 532 -2.75 -5.47 30.60
C VAL A 532 -4.09 -5.14 29.97
N ASP A 533 -4.10 -4.63 28.74
CA ASP A 533 -5.33 -4.33 28.02
C ASP A 533 -6.17 -5.60 27.77
N ILE A 534 -5.54 -6.68 27.31
CA ILE A 534 -6.19 -7.99 27.13
C ILE A 534 -6.65 -8.57 28.48
N LEU A 535 -5.81 -8.49 29.52
CA LEU A 535 -6.12 -8.95 30.87
C LEU A 535 -7.38 -8.25 31.41
N ASN A 536 -7.44 -6.92 31.27
CA ASN A 536 -8.56 -6.11 31.74
C ASN A 536 -9.83 -6.41 30.95
N THR A 537 -9.73 -6.56 29.63
CA THR A 537 -10.86 -6.93 28.78
C THR A 537 -11.44 -8.29 29.19
N THR A 538 -10.57 -9.26 29.44
CA THR A 538 -10.94 -10.62 29.88
C THR A 538 -11.52 -10.61 31.30
N PHE A 539 -10.96 -9.80 32.19
CA PHE A 539 -11.44 -9.64 33.56
C PHE A 539 -12.87 -9.06 33.59
N LEU A 540 -13.11 -7.99 32.83
CA LEU A 540 -14.43 -7.35 32.72
C LEU A 540 -15.47 -8.28 32.10
N TYR A 541 -15.08 -9.14 31.15
CA TYR A 541 -15.93 -10.23 30.67
C TYR A 541 -16.35 -11.17 31.80
N CYS A 542 -15.37 -11.69 32.54
CA CYS A 542 -15.60 -12.64 33.63
C CYS A 542 -16.49 -12.04 34.72
N GLN A 543 -16.28 -10.76 35.08
CA GLN A 543 -17.14 -10.05 36.04
C GLN A 543 -18.60 -10.01 35.58
N LYS A 544 -18.86 -9.60 34.34
CA LYS A 544 -20.23 -9.55 33.78
C LYS A 544 -20.89 -10.93 33.75
N SER A 545 -20.14 -11.99 33.44
CA SER A 545 -20.67 -13.35 33.41
C SER A 545 -21.07 -13.84 34.82
N VAL A 546 -20.26 -13.54 35.83
CA VAL A 546 -20.58 -13.87 37.24
C VAL A 546 -21.77 -13.06 37.75
N ASP A 547 -21.86 -11.78 37.41
CA ASP A 547 -22.97 -10.93 37.86
C ASP A 547 -24.31 -11.37 37.25
N LYS A 548 -24.32 -11.81 35.98
CA LYS A 548 -25.51 -12.41 35.35
C LYS A 548 -25.99 -13.67 36.09
N LEU A 549 -25.07 -14.56 36.44
CA LEU A 549 -25.37 -15.79 37.20
C LEU A 549 -25.90 -15.53 38.62
N LYS A 550 -25.67 -14.35 39.19
CA LYS A 550 -26.21 -13.95 40.50
C LYS A 550 -27.58 -13.28 40.41
N SER A 551 -27.97 -12.82 39.22
CA SER A 551 -29.26 -12.15 38.95
C SER A 551 -30.34 -13.08 38.40
N GLU A 552 -29.96 -14.30 38.02
CA GLU A 552 -30.84 -15.45 37.71
C GLU A 552 -31.00 -16.33 38.95
#